data_AF-A0A0Q8QRQ6-F1
#
_entry.id   AF-A0A0Q8QRQ6-F1
#
_cell.length_a   1.000
_cell.length_b   1.000
_cell.length_c   1.000
_cell.angle_alpha   90.00
_cell.angle_beta   90.00
_cell.angle_gamma   90.00
#
_symmetry.space_group_name_H-M   'P 1'
#
loop_
_entity.id
_entity.type
_entity.pdbx_description
1 polymer ?
#
loop_
_entity_poly.entity_id
_entity_poly.type
_entity_poly.pdbx_seq_one_letter_code
_entity_poly.pdbx_strand_id
1 'polypeptide(L)' 'MSSFEGERRSLVIRHAVERLGRDEAASFLARPHHALGGQTPIDIAESSDIGLRAVLGILAFLTLGAALDS' A
#
# COMPACT_ATOMS: atom_id res chain seq x y z
N MET A 1 -13.18 6.22 13.35
CA MET A 1 -12.67 5.18 12.43
C MET A 1 -13.63 4.01 12.46
N SER A 2 -14.13 3.57 11.31
CA SER A 2 -14.98 2.37 11.22
C SER A 2 -14.14 1.08 11.36
N SER A 3 -14.76 -0.04 11.76
CA SER A 3 -14.06 -1.34 11.86
C SER A 3 -13.38 -1.70 10.53
N PHE A 4 -14.10 -1.47 9.42
CA PHE A 4 -13.60 -1.76 8.08
C PHE A 4 -12.41 -0.87 7.67
N GLU A 5 -12.40 0.41 8.02
CA GLU A 5 -11.23 1.28 7.81
C GLU A 5 -10.00 0.71 8.54
N GLY A 6 -10.15 0.35 9.82
CA GLY A 6 -9.07 -0.21 10.62
C GLY A 6 -8.55 -1.55 10.09
N GLU A 7 -9.43 -2.41 9.62
CA GLU A 7 -9.08 -3.69 8.99
C GLU A 7 -8.29 -3.48 7.68
N ARG A 8 -8.75 -2.58 6.80
CA ARG A 8 -8.04 -2.26 5.55
C ARG A 8 -6.68 -1.64 5.80
N ARG A 9 -6.59 -0.70 6.75
CA ARG A 9 -5.33 -0.10 7.20
C ARG A 9 -4.33 -1.16 7.66
N SER A 10 -4.79 -2.05 8.54
CA SER A 10 -3.95 -3.10 9.11
C SER A 10 -3.46 -4.07 8.04
N LEU A 11 -4.33 -4.43 7.10
CA LEU A 11 -4.00 -5.31 5.98
C LEU A 11 -2.93 -4.69 5.08
N VAL A 12 -3.13 -3.45 4.63
CA VAL A 12 -2.17 -2.81 3.71
C VAL A 12 -0.81 -2.59 4.35
N ILE A 13 -0.77 -2.22 5.65
CA ILE A 13 0.48 -2.08 6.41
C ILE A 13 1.23 -3.42 6.45
N ARG A 14 0.54 -4.50 6.82
CA ARG A 14 1.15 -5.83 6.88
C ARG A 14 1.73 -6.24 5.52
N HIS A 15 0.94 -6.12 4.45
CA HIS A 15 1.37 -6.49 3.11
C HIS A 15 2.55 -5.66 2.60
N ALA A 16 2.59 -4.36 2.93
CA ALA A 16 3.71 -3.49 2.58
C ALA A 16 4.99 -3.90 3.32
N VAL A 17 4.91 -4.12 4.64
CA VAL A 17 6.07 -4.54 5.45
C VAL A 17 6.62 -5.90 5.01
N GLU A 18 5.74 -6.87 4.71
CA GLU A 18 6.15 -8.20 4.23
C GLU A 18 6.87 -8.15 2.88
N ARG A 19 6.56 -7.16 2.04
CA ARG A 19 7.04 -7.06 0.66
C ARG A 19 8.26 -6.17 0.49
N LEU A 20 8.29 -5.05 1.21
CA LEU A 20 9.30 -3.99 1.06
C LEU A 20 10.23 -3.90 2.28
N GLY A 21 9.87 -4.54 3.40
CA GLY A 21 10.52 -4.28 4.68
C GLY A 21 9.98 -3.00 5.34
N ARG A 22 10.36 -2.78 6.60
CA ARG A 22 9.72 -1.77 7.47
C ARG A 22 9.91 -0.34 6.97
N ASP A 23 11.13 0.04 6.62
CA ASP A 23 11.46 1.43 6.30
C ASP A 23 10.90 1.85 4.94
N GLU A 24 11.03 0.97 3.94
CA GLU A 24 10.46 1.20 2.61
C GLU A 24 8.93 1.17 2.64
N ALA A 25 8.32 0.28 3.44
CA ALA A 25 6.88 0.29 3.64
C ALA A 25 6.40 1.59 4.28
N ALA A 26 7.09 2.11 5.31
CA ALA A 26 6.73 3.37 5.93
C ALA A 26 6.82 4.54 4.93
N SER A 27 7.89 4.60 4.14
CA SER A 27 8.07 5.60 3.08
C SER A 27 6.99 5.51 2.02
N PHE A 28 6.69 4.30 1.53
CA PHE A 28 5.65 4.06 0.53
C PHE A 28 4.27 4.50 1.03
N LEU A 29 3.87 4.05 2.21
CA LEU A 29 2.52 4.29 2.74
C LEU A 29 2.25 5.75 3.09
N ALA A 30 3.29 6.52 3.45
CA ALA A 30 3.17 7.91 3.87
C ALA A 30 3.35 8.93 2.74
N ARG A 31 3.82 8.51 1.56
CA ARG A 31 4.10 9.42 0.45
C ARG A 31 2.97 9.43 -0.59
N PRO A 32 2.56 10.61 -1.08
CA PRO A 32 1.71 10.73 -2.26
C PRO A 32 2.18 9.87 -3.42
N HIS A 33 1.26 9.08 -3.99
CA HIS A 33 1.56 8.23 -5.14
C HIS A 33 0.82 8.74 -6.39
N HIS A 34 1.55 8.98 -7.47
CA HIS A 34 0.99 9.55 -8.71
C HIS A 34 -0.13 8.68 -9.31
N ALA A 35 0.03 7.36 -9.32
CA ALA A 35 -1.00 6.43 -9.80
C ALA A 35 -2.27 6.40 -8.94
N LEU A 36 -2.23 7.02 -7.76
CA LEU A 36 -3.34 7.16 -6.82
C LEU A 36 -3.89 8.61 -6.80
N GLY A 37 -3.64 9.37 -7.87
CA GLY A 37 -4.07 10.77 -7.97
C GLY A 37 -3.37 11.70 -6.98
N GLY A 38 -2.16 11.34 -6.52
CA GLY A 38 -1.40 12.13 -5.54
C GLY A 38 -1.86 11.95 -4.10
N GLN A 39 -2.71 10.96 -3.81
CA GLN A 39 -3.05 10.59 -2.44
C GLN A 39 -2.06 9.57 -1.87
N THR A 40 -2.00 9.47 -0.54
CA THR A 40 -1.16 8.46 0.11
C THR A 40 -1.80 7.07 -0.04
N PRO A 41 -1.00 6.00 -0.15
CA PRO A 41 -1.53 4.65 -0.22
C PRO A 41 -2.38 4.27 1.01
N ILE A 42 -2.06 4.79 2.20
CA ILE A 42 -2.82 4.47 3.41
C ILE A 42 -4.22 5.10 3.37
N ASP A 43 -4.34 6.36 2.96
CA ASP A 43 -5.63 7.05 2.87
C ASP A 43 -6.54 6.40 1.82
N ILE A 44 -5.97 6.01 0.68
CA ILE A 44 -6.69 5.30 -0.38
C ILE A 44 -7.17 3.94 0.10
N ALA A 45 -6.33 3.17 0.79
CA ALA A 45 -6.73 1.85 1.30
C ALA A 45 -7.87 1.95 2.32
N GLU A 46 -7.87 2.97 3.18
CA GLU A 46 -8.92 3.18 4.18
C GLU A 46 -10.26 3.57 3.54
N SER A 47 -10.22 4.36 2.45
CA SER A 47 -11.39 4.94 1.80
C SER A 47 -12.40 3.92 1.27
N SER A 48 -11.95 2.76 0.80
CA SER A 48 -12.80 1.73 0.18
C SER A 48 -12.06 0.43 -0.09
N ASP A 49 -12.80 -0.66 -0.33
CA ASP A 49 -12.22 -1.93 -0.75
C ASP A 49 -11.56 -1.86 -2.14
N ILE A 50 -12.07 -1.01 -3.03
CA ILE A 50 -11.46 -0.76 -4.35
C ILE A 50 -10.10 -0.06 -4.16
N GLY A 51 -10.06 0.96 -3.30
CA GLY A 51 -8.82 1.64 -2.93
C GLY A 51 -7.78 0.68 -2.35
N LEU A 52 -8.19 -0.18 -1.41
CA LEU A 52 -7.34 -1.24 -0.89
C LEU A 52 -6.78 -2.14 -2.01
N ARG A 53 -7.62 -2.65 -2.91
CA ARG A 53 -7.18 -3.51 -4.03
C ARG A 53 -6.18 -2.79 -4.95
N ALA A 54 -6.40 -1.51 -5.23
CA ALA A 54 -5.48 -0.71 -6.04
C ALA A 54 -4.09 -0.61 -5.38
N VAL A 55 -4.03 -0.34 -4.08
CA VAL A 55 -2.77 -0.24 -3.34
C VAL A 55 -2.05 -1.60 -3.26
N LEU A 56 -2.78 -2.68 -3.01
CA LEU A 56 -2.20 -4.03 -3.02
C LEU A 56 -1.66 -4.42 -4.41
N GLY A 57 -2.32 -3.99 -5.48
CA GLY A 57 -1.85 -4.17 -6.86
C GLY A 57 -0.52 -3.45 -7.14
N ILE A 58 -0.39 -2.20 -6.68
CA ILE A 58 0.87 -1.45 -6.77
C ILE A 58 1.99 -2.17 -6.02
N LEU A 59 1.74 -2.61 -4.79
CA LEU A 59 2.72 -3.35 -3.99
C LEU A 59 3.21 -4.63 -4.70
N ALA A 60 2.30 -5.37 -5.34
CA ALA A 60 2.67 -6.57 -6.09
C ALA A 60 3.57 -6.25 -7.30
N PHE A 61 3.31 -5.15 -8.01
CA PHE A 61 4.12 -4.73 -9.15
C PHE A 61 5.54 -4.32 -8.72
N LEU A 62 5.68 -3.56 -7.63
CA LEU A 62 6.98 -3.12 -7.10
C LEU A 62 7.87 -4.31 -6.71
N THR A 63 7.29 -5.36 -6.11
CA THR A 63 8.05 -6.56 -5.76
C THR A 63 8.47 -7.39 -6.97
N LEU A 64 7.68 -7.38 -8.04
CA LEU A 64 8.03 -8.13 -9.25
C LEU A 64 9.17 -7.46 -10.01
N GLY A 65 9.21 -6.12 -10.04
CA GLY A 65 10.33 -5.36 -10.60
C GLY A 65 11.64 -5.63 -9.88
N ALA A 66 11.63 -5.58 -8.54
CA ALA A 66 12.83 -5.83 -7.73
C ALA A 66 13.41 -7.25 -7.91
N ALA A 67 12.56 -8.25 -8.13
CA ALA A 67 12.98 -9.64 -8.32
C ALA A 67 13.65 -9.91 -9.69
N LEU A 68 13.45 -9.05 -10.69
CA LEU A 68 14.05 -9.19 -12.02
C LEU A 68 15.43 -8.54 -12.14
N ASP A 69 15.77 -7.64 -11.21
CA ASP A 69 17.04 -6.92 -11.18
C ASP A 69 18.08 -7.58 -10.23
N SER A 70 17.75 -8.72 -9.61
CA SER A 70 18.58 -9.48 -8.65
C SER A 70 19.11 -10.78 -9.25
#